data_AF-A0A7X6MF22-F1
#
_entry.id   AF-A0A7X6MF22-F1
#
_cell.length_a   1.000
_cell.length_b   1.000
_cell.length_c   1.000
_cell.angle_alpha   90.00
_cell.angle_beta   90.00
_cell.angle_gamma   90.00
#
_symmetry.space_group_name_H-M   'P 1'
#
loop_
_entity.id
_entity.type
_entity.pdbx_description
1 polymer ?
#
loop_
_entity_poly.entity_id
_entity_poly.type
_entity_poly.pdbx_seq_one_letter_code
_entity_poly.pdbx_strand_id
1 'polypeptide(L)'
;MSEPLTAALRPPRRVGRLRTRPDRVLGDKAYSSRVNRGHLRRRKTKTTVTRPRDRCEHRRRNTVERSVNLLKQNRAVATRHDKRAVVFDGTVLAASIRIWGSATSSVHKTVPRRAAARRRGRSPRR
;
A
#
# COMPACT_ATOMS: atom_id res chain seq x y z
N MET A 1 -11.14 13.64 -16.13
CA MET A 1 -11.24 14.87 -16.95
C MET A 1 -9.81 15.26 -17.28
N SER A 2 -9.31 14.88 -18.46
CA SER A 2 -8.07 15.43 -18.99
C SER A 2 -8.48 16.22 -20.23
N GLU A 3 -8.53 17.54 -20.09
CA GLU A 3 -8.48 18.38 -21.29
C GLU A 3 -7.22 17.98 -22.07
N PRO A 4 -7.32 17.84 -23.41
CA PRO A 4 -6.13 17.54 -24.18
C PRO A 4 -5.21 18.75 -24.08
N LEU A 5 -4.01 18.60 -23.50
CA LEU A 5 -2.97 19.65 -23.38
C LEU A 5 -2.72 20.39 -24.70
N THR A 6 -3.02 19.75 -25.82
CA THR A 6 -2.99 20.31 -27.18
C THR A 6 -4.04 21.40 -27.46
N ALA A 7 -5.05 21.59 -26.61
CA ALA A 7 -5.97 22.72 -26.71
C ALA A 7 -5.37 24.01 -26.14
N ALA A 8 -4.57 23.89 -25.08
CA ALA A 8 -3.83 25.00 -24.47
C ALA A 8 -2.55 25.32 -25.24
N LEU A 9 -1.89 24.31 -25.79
CA LEU A 9 -0.72 24.47 -26.66
C LEU A 9 -1.18 24.74 -28.09
N ARG A 10 -1.04 25.99 -28.56
CA ARG A 10 -1.36 26.42 -29.93
C ARG A 10 -0.07 26.59 -30.75
N PRO A 11 0.60 25.49 -31.16
CA PRO A 11 1.83 25.60 -31.95
C PRO A 11 1.52 26.24 -33.31
N PRO A 12 2.43 27.07 -33.86
CA PRO A 12 2.26 27.66 -35.18
C PRO A 12 2.19 26.54 -36.24
N ARG A 13 1.18 26.57 -37.12
CA ARG A 13 0.99 25.59 -38.19
C ARG A 13 0.60 26.26 -39.49
N ARG A 14 1.04 25.68 -40.61
CA ARG A 14 0.78 26.18 -41.97
C ARG A 14 -0.68 26.03 -42.40
N VAL A 15 -1.41 24.96 -42.05
CA VAL A 15 -2.85 24.79 -42.39
C VAL A 15 -3.56 23.84 -41.42
N GLY A 16 -4.83 24.13 -41.09
CA GLY A 16 -5.83 23.16 -40.58
C GLY A 16 -5.97 23.02 -39.05
N ARG A 17 -7.13 22.51 -38.62
CA ARG A 17 -7.47 22.27 -37.20
C ARG A 17 -6.65 21.11 -36.62
N LEU A 18 -6.17 21.26 -35.38
CA LEU A 18 -5.51 20.17 -34.65
C LEU A 18 -6.38 18.90 -34.62
N ARG A 19 -5.81 17.76 -35.05
CA ARG A 19 -6.46 16.45 -34.90
C ARG A 19 -6.76 16.21 -33.42
N THR A 20 -8.04 16.09 -33.10
CA THR A 20 -8.53 15.86 -31.73
C THR A 20 -8.62 14.37 -31.39
N ARG A 21 -8.49 13.49 -32.40
CA ARG A 21 -8.47 12.03 -32.26
C ARG A 21 -7.30 11.42 -33.05
N PRO A 22 -6.28 10.88 -32.35
CA PRO A 22 -5.19 10.13 -32.99
C PRO A 22 -5.61 8.69 -33.31
N ASP A 23 -5.04 8.12 -34.38
CA ASP A 23 -5.37 6.75 -34.81
C ASP A 23 -4.80 5.68 -33.86
N ARG A 24 -3.65 5.97 -33.24
CA ARG A 24 -3.01 5.14 -32.21
C ARG A 24 -2.35 6.01 -31.13
N VAL A 25 -2.44 5.59 -29.88
CA VAL A 25 -1.75 6.19 -28.73
C VAL A 25 -0.67 5.24 -28.24
N LEU A 26 0.57 5.73 -28.19
CA LEU A 26 1.69 5.10 -27.52
C LEU A 26 1.83 5.71 -26.13
N GLY A 27 2.04 4.88 -25.12
CA GLY A 27 2.22 5.37 -23.76
C GLY A 27 2.99 4.37 -22.91
N ASP A 28 3.71 4.90 -21.92
CA ASP A 28 4.38 4.08 -20.93
C ASP A 28 3.39 3.50 -19.89
N LYS A 29 3.94 2.75 -18.92
CA LYS A 29 3.20 2.07 -17.87
C LYS A 29 2.34 3.02 -17.01
N ALA A 30 2.69 4.30 -16.87
CA ALA A 30 1.91 5.28 -16.12
C ALA A 30 0.52 5.49 -16.75
N TYR A 31 0.39 5.29 -18.07
CA TYR A 31 -0.87 5.44 -18.79
C TYR A 31 -1.75 4.17 -18.81
N SER A 32 -1.39 3.14 -18.05
CA SER A 32 -2.12 1.86 -17.97
C SER A 32 -3.39 1.88 -17.08
N SER A 33 -3.81 3.05 -16.59
CA SER A 33 -4.95 3.21 -15.68
C SER A 33 -6.31 2.85 -16.34
N ARG A 34 -7.27 2.37 -15.54
CA ARG A 34 -8.63 2.05 -16.03
C ARG A 34 -9.33 3.25 -16.65
N VAL A 35 -9.13 4.44 -16.08
CA VAL A 35 -9.71 5.71 -16.57
C VAL A 35 -9.20 6.02 -17.97
N ASN A 36 -7.88 5.95 -18.19
CA ASN A 36 -7.28 6.20 -19.50
C ASN A 36 -7.75 5.16 -20.52
N ARG A 37 -7.78 3.87 -20.14
CA ARG A 37 -8.27 2.79 -21.01
C ARG A 37 -9.74 2.96 -21.36
N GLY A 38 -10.58 3.40 -20.43
CA GLY A 38 -11.98 3.73 -20.67
C GLY A 38 -12.14 4.90 -21.65
N HIS A 39 -11.36 5.96 -21.46
CA HIS A 39 -11.33 7.11 -22.37
C HIS A 39 -10.93 6.73 -23.80
N LEU A 40 -9.87 5.93 -23.95
CA LEU A 40 -9.37 5.48 -25.26
C LEU A 40 -10.33 4.51 -25.94
N ARG A 41 -10.95 3.59 -25.19
CA ARG A 41 -12.00 2.69 -25.71
C ARG A 41 -13.21 3.47 -26.22
N ARG A 42 -13.70 4.46 -25.46
CA ARG A 42 -14.81 5.33 -25.88
C ARG A 42 -14.51 6.10 -27.16
N ARG A 43 -13.26 6.52 -27.36
CA ARG A 43 -12.81 7.23 -28.57
C ARG A 43 -12.39 6.32 -29.72
N LYS A 44 -12.47 4.99 -29.57
CA LYS A 44 -12.05 3.98 -30.56
C LYS A 44 -10.59 4.16 -31.02
N THR A 45 -9.70 4.62 -30.13
CA THR A 45 -8.28 4.82 -30.45
C THR A 45 -7.46 3.57 -30.13
N LYS A 46 -6.64 3.09 -31.08
CA LYS A 46 -5.78 1.92 -30.84
C LYS A 46 -4.73 2.29 -29.80
N THR A 47 -4.42 1.40 -28.83
CA THR A 47 -3.47 1.74 -27.76
C THR A 47 -2.38 0.69 -27.62
N THR A 48 -1.13 1.14 -27.68
CA THR A 48 0.07 0.35 -27.38
C THR A 48 0.65 0.90 -26.09
N VAL A 49 0.20 0.36 -24.97
CA VAL A 49 0.66 0.75 -23.63
C VAL A 49 1.24 -0.47 -22.95
N THR A 50 2.47 -0.35 -22.45
CA THR A 50 3.16 -1.41 -21.73
C THR A 50 2.37 -1.77 -20.47
N ARG A 51 1.86 -2.99 -20.41
CA ARG A 51 1.18 -3.50 -19.22
C ARG A 51 2.23 -3.92 -18.19
N PRO A 52 2.04 -3.59 -16.89
CA PRO A 52 2.81 -4.24 -15.84
C PRO A 52 2.67 -5.76 -15.97
N ARG A 53 3.78 -6.46 -16.26
CA ARG A 53 3.87 -7.92 -16.11
C ARG A 53 3.70 -8.24 -14.62
N ASP A 54 2.72 -9.08 -14.33
CA ASP A 54 2.45 -9.79 -13.07
C ASP A 54 2.19 -8.96 -11.80
N ARG A 55 0.93 -8.54 -11.65
CA ARG A 55 0.41 -7.98 -10.39
C ARG A 55 0.44 -8.98 -9.23
N CYS A 56 0.29 -10.28 -9.51
CA CYS A 56 0.24 -11.30 -8.46
C CYS A 56 1.61 -11.50 -7.81
N GLU A 57 2.67 -11.61 -8.61
CA GLU A 57 4.05 -11.67 -8.10
C GLU A 57 4.42 -10.40 -7.35
N HIS A 58 4.03 -9.23 -7.88
CA HIS A 58 4.26 -7.97 -7.21
C HIS A 58 3.59 -7.90 -5.83
N ARG A 59 2.39 -8.46 -5.66
CA ARG A 59 1.73 -8.53 -4.34
C ARG A 59 2.52 -9.37 -3.35
N ARG A 60 2.98 -10.56 -3.77
CA ARG A 60 3.78 -11.46 -2.91
C ARG A 60 5.08 -10.79 -2.48
N ARG A 61 5.80 -10.17 -3.42
CA ARG A 61 7.04 -9.42 -3.12
C ARG A 61 6.79 -8.21 -2.22
N ASN A 62 5.76 -7.41 -2.50
CA ASN A 62 5.43 -6.24 -1.69
C ASN A 62 5.14 -6.59 -0.21
N THR A 63 4.58 -7.76 0.09
CA THR A 63 4.41 -8.21 1.48
C THR A 63 5.75 -8.38 2.19
N VAL A 64 6.70 -9.07 1.54
CA VAL A 64 8.05 -9.28 2.07
C VAL A 64 8.83 -7.97 2.16
N GLU A 65 8.74 -7.13 1.14
CA GLU A 65 9.41 -5.82 1.14
C GLU A 65 8.92 -4.94 2.29
N ARG A 66 7.61 -4.96 2.59
CA ARG A 66 7.06 -4.21 3.72
C ARG A 66 7.53 -4.76 5.07
N SER A 67 7.60 -6.08 5.24
CA SER A 67 8.10 -6.66 6.50
C SER A 67 9.58 -6.34 6.70
N VAL A 68 10.39 -6.44 5.65
CA VAL A 68 11.81 -6.02 5.67
C VAL A 68 11.95 -4.52 5.95
N ASN A 69 11.11 -3.68 5.33
CA ASN A 69 11.12 -2.24 5.57
C ASN A 69 10.72 -1.91 7.02
N LEU A 70 9.79 -2.66 7.61
CA LEU A 70 9.46 -2.51 9.03
C LEU A 70 10.65 -2.84 9.92
N LEU A 71 11.37 -3.94 9.64
CA LEU A 71 12.58 -4.29 10.37
C LEU A 71 13.66 -3.20 10.24
N LYS A 72 13.79 -2.59 9.07
CA LYS A 72 14.70 -1.46 8.81
C LYS A 72 14.28 -0.15 9.47
N GLN A 73 13.10 -0.04 10.09
CA GLN A 73 12.79 1.13 10.95
C GLN A 73 13.68 1.13 12.21
N ASN A 74 14.16 -0.04 12.64
CA ASN A 74 15.19 -0.14 13.67
C ASN A 74 16.56 0.21 13.08
N ARG A 75 17.19 1.27 13.58
CA ARG A 75 18.49 1.75 13.07
C ARG A 75 19.60 0.70 13.16
N ALA A 76 19.64 -0.10 14.22
CA ALA A 76 20.65 -1.16 14.36
C ALA A 76 20.53 -2.21 13.23
N VAL A 77 19.33 -2.45 12.72
CA VAL A 77 19.09 -3.35 11.58
C VAL A 77 19.41 -2.65 10.26
N ALA A 78 19.06 -1.37 10.11
CA ALA A 78 19.24 -0.62 8.86
C ALA A 78 20.71 -0.33 8.52
N THR A 79 21.52 0.00 9.53
CA THR A 79 22.91 0.44 9.33
C THR A 79 23.94 -0.67 9.60
N ARG A 80 23.51 -1.94 9.61
CA ARG A 80 24.30 -3.13 9.98
C ARG A 80 25.81 -2.98 9.72
N HIS A 81 26.58 -2.80 10.80
CA HIS A 81 28.05 -2.79 10.79
C HIS A 81 28.67 -3.97 11.58
N ASP A 82 27.85 -4.90 12.07
CA ASP A 82 28.32 -6.06 12.85
C ASP A 82 29.05 -7.08 11.98
N LYS A 83 30.26 -7.46 12.40
CA LYS A 83 31.10 -8.47 11.72
C LYS A 83 30.60 -9.91 11.89
N ARG A 84 29.77 -10.18 12.90
CA ARG A 84 29.27 -11.53 13.23
C ARG A 84 27.79 -11.66 12.87
N ALA A 85 27.43 -12.71 12.13
CA ALA A 85 26.04 -12.99 11.75
C ALA A 85 25.12 -13.15 12.98
N VAL A 86 25.60 -13.82 14.03
CA VAL A 86 24.84 -14.08 15.27
C VAL A 86 24.34 -12.78 15.95
N VAL A 87 25.16 -11.73 15.96
CA VAL A 87 24.79 -10.43 16.56
C VAL A 87 23.71 -9.74 15.74
N PHE A 88 23.82 -9.84 14.41
CA PHE A 88 22.80 -9.32 13.50
C PHE A 88 21.49 -10.09 13.63
N ASP A 89 21.54 -11.42 13.69
CA ASP A 89 20.36 -12.27 13.85
C ASP A 89 19.65 -11.99 15.18
N GLY A 90 20.39 -11.79 16.27
CA GLY A 90 19.83 -11.37 17.56
C GLY A 90 19.10 -10.03 17.50
N THR A 91 19.66 -9.06 16.75
CA THR A 91 19.01 -7.74 16.56
C THR A 91 17.73 -7.84 15.74
N VAL A 92 17.74 -8.67 14.68
CA VAL A 92 16.55 -8.95 13.86
C VAL A 92 15.48 -9.67 14.69
N LEU A 93 15.87 -10.62 15.53
CA LEU A 93 14.96 -11.34 16.42
C LEU A 93 14.31 -10.39 17.44
N ALA A 94 15.11 -9.54 18.09
CA ALA A 94 14.61 -8.54 19.03
C ALA A 94 13.64 -7.54 18.36
N ALA A 95 13.97 -7.05 17.16
CA ALA A 95 13.10 -6.17 16.38
C ALA A 95 11.79 -6.87 15.98
N SER A 96 11.87 -8.14 15.55
CA SER A 96 10.71 -8.94 15.16
C SER A 96 9.77 -9.18 16.35
N ILE A 97 10.32 -9.50 17.53
CA ILE A 97 9.55 -9.65 18.77
C ILE A 97 8.89 -8.32 19.15
N ARG A 98 9.59 -7.19 19.04
CA ARG A 98 9.00 -5.88 19.35
C ARG A 98 7.84 -5.52 18.41
N ILE A 99 7.95 -5.84 17.13
CA ILE A 99 6.94 -5.51 16.11
C ILE A 99 5.74 -6.46 16.18
N TRP A 100 5.97 -7.77 16.27
CA TRP A 100 4.95 -8.80 16.11
C TRP A 100 4.68 -9.64 17.37
N GLY A 101 5.54 -9.56 18.39
CA GLY A 101 5.41 -10.34 19.63
C GLY A 101 4.29 -9.84 20.57
N SER A 102 3.64 -8.72 20.27
CA SER A 102 2.52 -8.20 21.06
C SER A 102 1.17 -8.87 20.75
N ALA A 103 1.10 -9.77 19.77
CA ALA A 103 -0.14 -10.43 19.37
C ALA A 103 -0.75 -11.35 20.45
N THR A 104 0.05 -11.83 21.40
CA THR A 104 -0.40 -12.70 22.52
C THR A 104 -0.77 -11.92 23.78
N SER A 105 -0.46 -10.62 23.86
CA SER A 105 -0.71 -9.80 25.05
C SER A 105 -2.14 -9.31 25.23
N SER A 106 -3.00 -9.51 24.23
CA SER A 106 -4.40 -9.07 24.25
C SER A 106 -5.34 -10.08 24.93
N VAL A 107 -4.93 -11.36 25.08
CA VAL A 107 -5.81 -12.42 25.59
C VAL A 107 -5.94 -12.43 27.13
N HIS A 108 -5.02 -11.78 27.87
CA HIS A 108 -4.99 -11.80 29.34
C HIS A 108 -5.44 -10.50 30.03
N LYS A 109 -5.95 -9.51 29.30
CA LYS A 109 -6.42 -8.22 29.89
C LYS A 109 -7.92 -8.09 30.08
N THR A 110 -8.65 -9.20 30.18
CA THR A 110 -10.10 -9.20 30.50
C THR A 110 -10.42 -10.15 31.66
N VAL A 111 -9.94 -9.82 32.87
CA VAL A 111 -10.57 -10.31 34.10
C VAL A 111 -11.57 -9.25 34.55
N PRO A 112 -12.89 -9.49 34.52
CA PRO A 112 -13.85 -8.49 34.94
C PRO A 112 -13.83 -8.37 36.48
N ARG A 113 -13.35 -7.23 36.99
CA ARG A 113 -13.44 -6.78 38.40
C ARG A 113 -14.90 -6.45 38.83
N ARG A 114 -15.88 -7.24 38.41
CA ARG A 114 -17.32 -6.99 38.64
C ARG A 114 -18.06 -8.09 39.43
N ALA A 115 -17.34 -8.86 40.25
CA ALA A 115 -17.93 -9.91 41.09
C ALA A 115 -17.70 -9.71 42.60
N ALA A 116 -17.80 -8.47 43.12
CA ALA A 116 -17.63 -8.21 44.57
C ALA A 116 -18.65 -7.24 45.18
N ALA A 117 -19.82 -7.02 44.55
CA ALA A 117 -20.82 -6.09 45.08
C ALA A 117 -22.27 -6.62 44.92
N ARG A 118 -22.52 -7.85 45.39
CA ARG A 118 -23.90 -8.36 45.60
C ARG A 118 -23.99 -9.19 46.88
N ARG A 119 -23.65 -8.57 48.01
CA ARG A 119 -24.05 -9.03 49.34
C ARG A 119 -24.26 -7.83 50.26
N ARG A 120 -25.39 -7.13 50.10
CA ARG A 120 -25.96 -6.33 51.19
C ARG A 120 -27.45 -6.67 51.29
N GLY A 121 -27.72 -7.40 52.37
CA GLY A 121 -28.97 -7.55 53.10
C GLY A 121 -30.28 -7.27 52.39
N ARG A 122 -30.98 -8.35 52.05
CA ARG A 122 -32.45 -8.38 52.05
C ARG A 122 -32.85 -8.77 53.48
N SER A 123 -33.35 -7.82 54.29
CA SER A 123 -34.11 -8.14 55.51
C SER A 123 -35.61 -7.99 55.22
N PRO A 124 -36.47 -8.89 55.72
CA PRO A 124 -37.88 -8.92 55.36
C PRO A 124 -38.80 -8.29 56.42
N ARG A 125 -39.88 -7.68 55.92
CA ARG A 125 -41.24 -7.54 56.52
C ARG A 125 -41.39 -6.98 57.95
N ARG A 126 -42.10 -5.85 58.04
CA ARG A 126 -43.41 -5.76 58.72
C ARG A 126 -44.19 -4.58 58.18
#